data_AF-A0A4Q3JRD8-F1
#
_entry.id   AF-A0A4Q3JRD8-F1
#
_cell.length_a   1.000
_cell.length_b   1.000
_cell.length_c   1.000
_cell.angle_alpha   90.00
_cell.angle_beta   90.00
_cell.angle_gamma   90.00
#
_symmetry.space_group_name_H-M   'P 1'
#
loop_
_entity.id
_entity.type
_entity.pdbx_description
1 polymer ?
#
loop_
_entity_poly.entity_id
_entity_poly.type
_entity_poly.pdbx_seq_one_letter_code
_entity_poly.pdbx_strand_id
1 'polypeptide(L)'
;RVVGSATADAMLTLLEGTVARDDATGKGARVVGHRVAGKTGTSMIDVAGRQVAHASFVGAVPARRPRLVAMVTVDTTHEGYAGGTIAAPAFGDFAARALAELGVPPEPAR
;
A
#
# COMPACT_ATOMS: atom_id res chain seq x y z
N ARG A 1 -15.49 -13.74 -13.90
CA ARG A 1 -14.82 -12.44 -13.69
C ARG A 1 -15.75 -11.58 -12.83
N VAL A 2 -15.29 -11.05 -11.68
CA VAL A 2 -16.17 -10.31 -10.73
C VAL A 2 -16.31 -8.83 -11.13
N VAL A 3 -15.25 -8.22 -11.64
CA VAL A 3 -15.20 -6.80 -12.07
C VAL A 3 -14.67 -6.73 -13.51
N GLY A 4 -15.20 -5.82 -14.33
CA GLY A 4 -14.72 -5.59 -15.70
C GLY A 4 -13.31 -5.00 -15.76
N SER A 5 -12.58 -5.17 -16.87
CA SER A 5 -11.20 -4.66 -17.02
C SER A 5 -11.17 -3.15 -16.86
N ALA A 6 -12.04 -2.46 -17.59
CA ALA A 6 -12.10 -1.00 -17.55
C ALA A 6 -12.35 -0.48 -16.14
N THR A 7 -13.22 -1.16 -15.36
CA THR A 7 -13.48 -0.81 -13.97
C THR A 7 -12.27 -1.09 -13.07
N ALA A 8 -11.59 -2.23 -13.25
CA ALA A 8 -10.38 -2.55 -12.49
C ALA A 8 -9.25 -1.55 -12.77
N ASP A 9 -9.02 -1.19 -14.03
CA ASP A 9 -8.00 -0.23 -14.44
C ASP A 9 -8.31 1.18 -13.91
N ALA A 10 -9.59 1.58 -13.94
CA ALA A 10 -10.03 2.83 -13.33
C ALA A 10 -9.79 2.84 -11.82
N MET A 11 -10.09 1.74 -11.12
CA MET A 11 -9.86 1.61 -9.68
C MET A 11 -8.37 1.68 -9.32
N LEU A 12 -7.50 1.01 -10.08
CA LEU A 12 -6.05 1.10 -9.88
C LEU A 12 -5.54 2.54 -10.06
N THR A 13 -6.05 3.24 -11.07
CA THR A 13 -5.72 4.66 -11.31
C THR A 13 -6.16 5.56 -10.14
N LEU A 14 -7.36 5.34 -9.60
CA LEU A 14 -7.84 6.09 -8.44
C LEU A 14 -7.00 5.81 -7.18
N LEU A 15 -6.64 4.55 -6.95
CA LEU A 15 -5.85 4.13 -5.79
C LEU A 15 -4.40 4.61 -5.86
N GLU A 16 -3.83 4.75 -7.05
CA GLU A 16 -2.53 5.39 -7.26
C GLU A 16 -2.50 6.82 -6.69
N GLY A 17 -3.58 7.58 -6.87
CA GLY A 17 -3.72 8.93 -6.34
C GLY A 17 -3.64 9.02 -4.81
N THR A 18 -3.89 7.91 -4.09
CA THR A 18 -3.80 7.85 -2.63
C THR A 18 -2.37 7.62 -2.10
N VAL A 19 -1.41 7.39 -3.00
CA VAL A 19 0.01 7.19 -2.69
C VAL A 19 0.88 8.24 -3.37
N ALA A 20 0.57 8.61 -4.61
CA ALA A 20 1.42 9.47 -5.42
C ALA A 20 1.45 10.93 -4.95
N ARG A 21 0.38 11.47 -4.35
CA ARG A 21 0.32 12.89 -3.96
C ARG A 21 0.95 13.14 -2.58
N ASP A 22 1.57 14.30 -2.38
CA ASP A 22 2.27 14.64 -1.13
C ASP A 22 1.35 14.84 0.08
N ASP A 23 0.09 15.18 -0.20
CA ASP A 23 -1.01 15.28 0.76
C ASP A 23 -1.72 13.93 0.97
N ALA A 24 -1.31 12.86 0.27
CA ALA A 24 -2.01 11.58 0.35
C ALA A 24 -1.65 10.77 1.60
N THR A 25 -2.65 10.04 2.11
CA THR A 25 -2.53 9.22 3.33
C THR A 25 -1.57 8.05 3.17
N GLY A 26 -1.41 7.53 1.95
CA GLY A 26 -0.57 6.38 1.63
C GLY A 26 0.84 6.73 1.15
N LYS A 27 1.27 7.99 1.20
CA LYS A 27 2.55 8.45 0.63
C LYS A 27 3.79 7.70 1.11
N GLY A 28 3.74 7.09 2.29
CA GLY A 28 4.81 6.23 2.81
C GLY A 28 5.07 4.99 1.95
N ALA A 29 4.07 4.53 1.19
CA ALA A 29 4.16 3.34 0.34
C ALA A 29 4.75 3.60 -1.05
N ARG A 30 5.31 4.78 -1.30
CA ARG A 30 5.97 5.09 -2.58
C ARG A 30 7.17 4.18 -2.78
N VAL A 31 7.29 3.64 -3.99
CA VAL A 31 8.43 2.83 -4.42
C VAL A 31 9.13 3.56 -5.57
N VAL A 32 10.42 3.85 -5.41
CA VAL A 32 11.19 4.56 -6.45
C VAL A 32 11.13 3.76 -7.76
N GLY A 33 10.75 4.43 -8.84
CA GLY A 33 10.65 3.81 -10.17
C GLY A 33 9.39 2.98 -10.40
N HIS A 34 8.45 2.88 -9.45
CA HIS A 34 7.21 2.12 -9.65
C HIS A 34 5.99 2.88 -9.13
N ARG A 35 4.89 2.87 -9.89
CA ARG A 35 3.62 3.37 -9.39
C ARG A 35 3.00 2.36 -8.44
N VAL A 36 2.45 2.84 -7.34
CA VAL A 36 1.79 2.01 -6.33
C VAL A 36 0.33 2.42 -6.24
N ALA A 37 -0.57 1.48 -6.45
CA ALA A 37 -1.99 1.64 -6.16
C ALA A 37 -2.26 0.97 -4.81
N GLY A 38 -2.70 1.70 -3.80
CA GLY A 38 -2.90 1.11 -2.47
C GLY A 38 -3.89 1.85 -1.61
N LYS A 39 -4.09 1.37 -0.39
CA LYS A 39 -4.96 2.01 0.59
C LYS A 39 -4.48 1.71 2.00
N THR A 40 -4.64 2.71 2.86
CA THR A 40 -4.40 2.62 4.31
C THR A 40 -5.65 2.16 5.03
N GLY A 41 -5.49 1.30 6.04
CA GLY A 41 -6.50 0.94 7.02
C GLY A 41 -6.01 1.21 8.44
N THR A 42 -6.91 1.59 9.34
CA THR A 42 -6.63 1.71 10.77
C THR A 42 -7.90 1.38 11.52
N SER A 43 -7.81 0.43 12.44
CA SER A 43 -8.92 0.02 13.29
C SER A 43 -8.43 -0.23 14.70
N MET A 44 -9.29 -0.05 15.69
CA MET A 44 -9.04 -0.53 17.05
C MET A 44 -9.61 -1.94 17.19
N ILE A 45 -8.80 -2.86 17.69
CA ILE A 45 -9.18 -4.25 17.94
C ILE A 45 -9.01 -4.56 19.43
N ASP A 46 -9.82 -5.48 19.94
CA ASP A 46 -9.63 -6.03 21.28
C ASP A 46 -8.70 -7.25 21.21
N VAL A 47 -7.62 -7.22 21.98
CA VAL A 47 -6.70 -8.33 22.16
C VAL A 47 -6.63 -8.65 23.65
N ALA A 48 -7.36 -9.67 24.05
CA ALA A 48 -7.44 -10.14 25.45
C ALA A 48 -7.83 -9.03 26.44
N GLY A 49 -8.84 -8.23 26.11
CA GLY A 49 -9.34 -7.13 26.96
C GLY A 49 -8.51 -5.85 26.88
N ARG A 50 -7.51 -5.79 25.98
CA ARG A 50 -6.73 -4.59 25.71
C ARG A 50 -7.04 -4.06 24.31
N GLN A 51 -7.30 -2.77 24.21
CA GLN A 51 -7.43 -2.09 22.93
C GLN A 51 -6.05 -1.93 22.26
N VAL A 52 -5.96 -2.42 21.03
CA VAL A 52 -4.75 -2.40 20.19
C VAL A 52 -5.10 -1.75 18.86
N ALA A 53 -4.24 -0.86 18.38
CA ALA A 53 -4.38 -0.30 17.04
C ALA A 53 -3.87 -1.32 16.02
N HIS A 54 -4.72 -1.69 15.07
CA HIS A 54 -4.40 -2.48 13.90
C HIS A 54 -4.19 -1.54 12.71
N ALA A 55 -2.92 -1.26 12.40
CA ALA A 55 -2.52 -0.43 11.27
C ALA A 55 -2.26 -1.31 10.05
N SER A 56 -2.84 -0.96 8.90
CA SER A 56 -2.67 -1.76 7.68
C SER A 56 -2.46 -0.93 6.43
N PHE A 57 -1.77 -1.52 5.46
CA PHE A 57 -1.66 -1.02 4.11
C PHE A 57 -1.71 -2.18 3.13
N VAL A 58 -2.59 -2.08 2.14
CA VAL A 58 -2.64 -3.02 1.01
C VAL A 58 -2.29 -2.28 -0.27
N GLY A 59 -1.45 -2.88 -1.10
CA GLY A 59 -1.00 -2.26 -2.34
C GLY A 59 -0.74 -3.26 -3.46
N ALA A 60 -0.92 -2.78 -4.68
CA ALA A 60 -0.60 -3.42 -5.94
C ALA A 60 0.49 -2.62 -6.66
N VAL A 61 1.55 -3.32 -7.10
CA VAL A 61 2.73 -2.69 -7.70
C VAL A 61 3.33 -3.58 -8.81
N PRO A 62 3.71 -3.03 -9.97
CA PRO A 62 3.40 -1.67 -10.45
C PRO A 62 1.90 -1.46 -10.73
N ALA A 63 1.36 -0.28 -10.47
CA ALA A 63 -0.09 -0.01 -10.50
C ALA A 63 -0.77 -0.32 -11.85
N ARG A 64 -0.09 -0.06 -12.98
CA ARG A 64 -0.69 -0.26 -14.32
C ARG A 64 -0.67 -1.71 -14.80
N ARG A 65 0.33 -2.47 -14.38
CA ARG A 65 0.46 -3.90 -14.69
C ARG A 65 0.95 -4.61 -13.43
N PRO A 66 0.07 -4.84 -12.44
CA PRO A 66 0.46 -5.40 -11.16
C PRO A 66 1.21 -6.72 -11.31
N ARG A 67 2.38 -6.80 -10.68
CA ARG A 67 3.19 -8.03 -10.58
C ARG A 67 3.22 -8.56 -9.16
N LEU A 68 2.93 -7.69 -8.19
CA LEU A 68 2.84 -7.99 -6.78
C LEU A 68 1.61 -7.31 -6.20
N VAL A 69 0.87 -8.05 -5.36
CA VAL A 69 -0.12 -7.49 -4.42
C VAL A 69 0.31 -7.95 -3.04
N ALA A 70 0.43 -7.02 -2.10
CA ALA A 70 0.83 -7.33 -0.74
C ALA A 70 0.02 -6.51 0.27
N MET A 71 -0.14 -7.07 1.45
CA MET A 71 -0.76 -6.42 2.60
C MET A 71 0.19 -6.50 3.78
N VAL A 72 0.46 -5.35 4.39
CA VAL A 72 1.23 -5.21 5.62
C VAL A 72 0.29 -4.81 6.73
N THR A 73 0.38 -5.51 7.86
CA THR A 73 -0.39 -5.23 9.08
C THR A 73 0.55 -5.11 10.26
N VAL A 74 0.30 -4.16 11.14
CA VAL A 74 1.04 -3.95 12.37
C VAL A 74 0.06 -3.72 13.50
N ASP A 75 0.10 -4.62 14.49
CA ASP A 75 -0.63 -4.46 15.74
C ASP A 75 0.25 -3.74 16.74
N THR A 76 -0.24 -2.65 17.31
CA THR A 76 0.54 -1.81 18.21
C THR A 76 -0.33 -1.12 19.25
N THR A 77 0.23 -0.93 20.44
CA THR A 77 -0.38 -0.12 21.51
C THR A 77 0.18 1.29 21.56
N HIS A 78 1.05 1.65 20.60
CA HIS A 78 1.66 2.98 20.52
C HIS A 78 0.68 3.98 19.90
N GLU A 79 0.52 5.12 20.54
CA GLU A 79 -0.33 6.19 20.03
C GLU A 79 0.25 6.82 18.76
N GLY A 80 -0.63 7.25 17.85
CA GLY A 80 -0.24 7.90 16.59
C GLY A 80 0.24 6.94 15.47
N TYR A 81 0.37 5.65 15.75
CA TYR A 81 0.63 4.66 14.70
C TYR A 81 -0.66 4.27 13.99
N ALA A 82 -0.67 4.47 12.67
CA ALA A 82 -1.79 4.24 11.78
C ALA A 82 -1.27 3.62 10.48
N GLY A 83 -2.20 3.16 9.63
CA GLY A 83 -1.85 2.52 8.36
C GLY A 83 -0.93 3.36 7.48
N GLY A 84 -1.15 4.68 7.46
CA GLY A 84 -0.31 5.61 6.69
C GLY A 84 1.07 5.89 7.28
N THR A 85 1.25 5.75 8.60
CA THR A 85 2.49 6.14 9.30
C THR A 85 3.43 4.96 9.57
N ILE A 86 2.90 3.75 9.75
CA ILE A 86 3.73 2.55 10.00
C ILE A 86 3.61 1.48 8.92
N ALA A 87 2.40 1.15 8.47
CA ALA A 87 2.20 0.06 7.51
C ALA A 87 2.58 0.46 6.08
N ALA A 88 2.28 1.69 5.66
CA ALA A 88 2.61 2.18 4.33
C ALA A 88 4.13 2.26 4.07
N PRO A 89 4.96 2.85 4.96
CA PRO A 89 6.42 2.79 4.81
C PRO A 89 6.96 1.36 4.76
N ALA A 90 6.50 0.49 5.65
CA ALA A 90 6.91 -0.91 5.66
C ALA A 90 6.55 -1.64 4.35
N PHE A 91 5.39 -1.34 3.76
CA PHE A 91 5.04 -1.83 2.42
C PHE A 91 6.01 -1.32 1.36
N GLY A 92 6.37 -0.03 1.38
CA GLY A 92 7.28 0.56 0.40
C GLY A 92 8.65 -0.12 0.36
N ASP A 93 9.24 -0.32 1.55
CA ASP A 93 10.52 -1.01 1.71
C ASP A 93 10.45 -2.47 1.25
N PHE A 94 9.42 -3.20 1.68
CA PHE A 94 9.19 -4.58 1.26
C PHE A 94 9.01 -4.70 -0.27
N ALA A 95 8.14 -3.86 -0.84
CA ALA A 95 7.83 -3.89 -2.26
C ALA A 95 9.05 -3.56 -3.12
N ALA A 96 9.87 -2.58 -2.72
CA ALA A 96 11.11 -2.24 -3.43
C ALA A 96 12.05 -3.45 -3.51
N ARG A 97 12.24 -4.16 -2.39
CA ARG A 97 13.07 -5.37 -2.34
C ARG A 97 12.47 -6.50 -3.17
N ALA A 98 11.17 -6.75 -3.00
CA ALA A 98 10.48 -7.84 -3.69
C ALA A 98 10.50 -7.66 -5.22
N LEU A 99 10.31 -6.44 -5.73
CA LEU A 99 10.35 -6.17 -7.17
C LEU A 99 11.75 -6.39 -7.76
N ALA A 100 12.80 -6.01 -7.01
CA ALA A 100 14.17 -6.27 -7.41
C ALA A 100 14.46 -7.78 -7.50
N GLU A 101 14.00 -8.56 -6.51
CA GLU A 101 14.14 -10.03 -6.51
C GLU A 101 13.32 -10.69 -7.63
N LEU A 102 12.15 -10.16 -7.94
CA LEU A 102 11.29 -10.64 -9.03
C LEU A 102 11.75 -10.18 -10.42
N GLY A 103 12.82 -9.37 -10.50
CA GLY A 103 13.33 -8.84 -11.76
C GLY A 103 12.34 -7.94 -12.50
N VAL A 104 11.47 -7.23 -11.77
CA VAL A 104 10.49 -6.32 -12.36
C VAL A 104 11.18 -4.97 -12.64
N PRO A 105 11.31 -4.54 -13.90
CA PRO A 105 12.01 -3.31 -14.23
C PRO A 105 11.20 -2.07 -13.82
N PRO A 106 11.85 -0.94 -13.50
CA PRO A 106 11.20 0.34 -13.25
C PRO A 106 10.27 0.75 -14.40
N GLU A 107 9.17 1.42 -14.07
CA GLU A 107 8.29 2.04 -15.05
C GLU A 107 8.88 3.37 -15.55
N PRO A 108 8.63 3.76 -16.82
CA PRO A 108 9.05 5.06 -17.33
C PRO A 108 8.45 6.20 -16.50
N ALA A 109 9.30 7.16 -16.11
CA ALA A 109 8.84 8.45 -15.61
C ALA A 109 8.11 9.17 -16.75
N ARG A 110 6.85 9.55 -16.55
CA ARG A 110 6.13 10.42 -17.47
C ARG A 110 5.35 11.44 -16.67
#